data_AF-A0A2N2GBN8-F1
#
_entry.id   AF-A0A2N2GBN8-F1
#
_cell.length_a   1.000
_cell.length_b   1.000
_cell.length_c   1.000
_cell.angle_alpha   90.00
_cell.angle_beta   90.00
_cell.angle_gamma   90.00
#
_symmetry.space_group_name_H-M   'P 1'
#
loop_
_entity.id
_entity.type
_entity.pdbx_description
1 polymer ?
#
loop_
_entity_poly.entity_id
_entity_poly.type
_entity_poly.pdbx_seq_one_letter_code
_entity_poly.pdbx_strand_id
1 'polypeptide(L)'
;METHPDRAAVMDGQADFMADRFKEISLAYQLLQEFMAAPWKYSLTEGGTLYERKRPPMRPAARGKTSSVKVEPLYTGRMPSRRLLFGQYLYYAGHVSLSTLIKAIVWQRLQRPSVGAIAVSWGWLEGGDIVDILRCRRYGEKFGECAFRLGRLSRYQLARLLEKQKQVQPLIGKYFLEENILSSVDLFKRIVDMKMHNKKFWTY
;
A
#
# COMPACT_ATOMS: atom_id res chain seq x y z
N MET A 1 1.19 12.13 12.66
CA MET A 1 2.00 12.24 13.90
C MET A 1 1.04 12.33 15.09
N GLU A 2 0.34 11.24 15.43
CA GLU A 2 -0.80 11.24 16.38
C GLU A 2 -0.61 10.33 17.61
N THR A 3 0.52 9.61 17.73
CA THR A 3 0.68 8.51 18.73
C THR A 3 1.92 8.67 19.60
N HIS A 4 2.34 9.89 19.95
CA HIS A 4 3.50 10.09 20.82
C HIS A 4 3.14 9.87 22.31
N PRO A 5 3.92 9.09 23.08
CA PRO A 5 3.62 8.75 24.48
C PRO A 5 3.50 9.97 25.41
N ASP A 6 4.17 11.07 25.09
CA ASP A 6 4.13 12.30 25.91
C ASP A 6 2.76 13.01 25.96
N ARG A 7 1.79 12.64 25.10
CA ARG A 7 0.41 13.16 25.19
C ARG A 7 -0.51 12.35 26.11
N ALA A 8 -0.08 11.19 26.61
CA ALA A 8 -0.86 10.37 27.54
C ALA A 8 -1.13 11.08 28.88
N ALA A 9 -0.32 12.07 29.24
CA ALA A 9 -0.54 12.89 30.44
C ALA A 9 -1.79 13.81 30.34
N VAL A 10 -2.39 13.97 29.15
CA VAL A 10 -3.53 14.88 28.92
C VAL A 10 -4.86 14.13 28.75
N MET A 11 -4.84 12.80 28.53
CA MET A 11 -6.07 12.00 28.42
C MET A 11 -6.19 11.02 29.58
N ASP A 12 -7.18 11.33 30.41
CA ASP A 12 -7.67 10.59 31.57
C ASP A 12 -7.64 9.05 31.37
N GLY A 13 -6.65 8.39 31.96
CA GLY A 13 -6.69 6.97 32.30
C GLY A 13 -6.35 5.91 31.23
N GLN A 14 -5.81 6.25 30.05
CA GLN A 14 -5.49 5.26 29.00
C GLN A 14 -4.02 5.23 28.55
N ALA A 15 -3.09 5.58 29.44
CA ALA A 15 -1.66 5.63 29.12
C ALA A 15 -1.11 4.27 28.66
N ASP A 16 -1.48 3.18 29.33
CA ASP A 16 -1.00 1.82 29.03
C ASP A 16 -1.50 1.33 27.67
N PHE A 17 -2.77 1.60 27.34
CA PHE A 17 -3.35 1.24 26.05
C PHE A 17 -2.66 1.95 24.87
N MET A 18 -2.36 3.24 25.03
CA MET A 18 -1.65 4.02 24.02
C MET A 18 -0.18 3.58 23.89
N ALA A 19 0.48 3.24 25.00
CA ALA A 19 1.84 2.71 24.99
C ALA A 19 1.93 1.36 24.25
N ASP A 20 0.97 0.46 24.46
CA ASP A 20 0.94 -0.84 23.79
C ASP A 20 0.62 -0.71 22.30
N ARG A 21 -0.30 0.20 21.92
CA ARG A 21 -0.54 0.52 20.51
C ARG A 21 0.66 1.15 19.84
N PHE A 22 1.39 2.01 20.54
CA PHE A 22 2.63 2.58 20.02
C PHE A 22 3.65 1.48 19.76
N LYS A 23 3.88 0.57 20.73
CA LYS A 23 4.79 -0.58 20.55
C LYS A 23 4.36 -1.47 19.40
N GLU A 24 3.07 -1.79 19.28
CA GLU A 24 2.52 -2.60 18.19
C GLU A 24 2.77 -1.95 16.82
N ILE A 25 2.51 -0.65 16.69
CA ILE A 25 2.74 0.12 15.47
C ILE A 25 4.23 0.22 15.16
N SER A 26 5.07 0.48 16.15
CA SER A 26 6.53 0.55 16.01
C SER A 26 7.12 -0.78 15.58
N LEU A 27 6.68 -1.89 16.19
CA LEU A 27 7.09 -3.24 15.79
C LEU A 27 6.61 -3.56 14.36
N ALA A 28 5.36 -3.24 14.02
CA ALA A 28 4.86 -3.41 12.66
C ALA A 28 5.68 -2.60 11.65
N TYR A 29 6.09 -1.38 12.01
CA TYR A 29 6.92 -0.53 11.17
C TYR A 29 8.34 -1.07 11.01
N GLN A 30 8.95 -1.55 12.09
CA GLN A 30 10.28 -2.20 12.07
C GLN A 30 10.25 -3.47 11.20
N LEU A 31 9.24 -4.32 11.36
CA LEU A 31 9.06 -5.51 10.52
C LEU A 31 8.88 -5.14 9.04
N LEU A 32 8.15 -4.06 8.74
CA LEU A 32 8.02 -3.54 7.39
C LEU A 32 9.34 -2.96 6.85
N GLN A 33 10.13 -2.28 7.68
CA GLN A 33 11.45 -1.77 7.29
C GLN A 33 12.44 -2.90 7.03
N GLU A 34 12.50 -3.92 7.88
CA GLU A 34 13.31 -5.12 7.67
C GLU A 34 12.89 -5.86 6.41
N PHE A 35 11.58 -6.00 6.18
CA PHE A 35 11.04 -6.54 4.95
C PHE A 35 11.45 -5.68 3.75
N MET A 36 11.29 -4.36 3.78
CA MET A 36 11.70 -3.48 2.69
C MET A 36 13.20 -3.52 2.40
N ALA A 37 14.03 -3.74 3.43
CA ALA A 37 15.48 -3.85 3.30
C ALA A 37 15.93 -5.17 2.65
N ALA A 38 15.17 -6.25 2.84
CA ALA A 38 15.46 -7.54 2.22
C ALA A 38 14.19 -8.34 1.86
N PRO A 39 13.36 -7.87 0.91
CA PRO A 39 12.04 -8.47 0.67
C PRO A 39 12.12 -9.91 0.18
N TRP A 40 13.22 -10.26 -0.49
CA TRP A 40 13.53 -11.62 -0.98
C TRP A 40 13.70 -12.69 0.11
N LYS A 41 13.88 -12.28 1.38
CA LYS A 41 13.94 -13.22 2.52
C LYS A 41 12.58 -13.69 2.98
N TYR A 42 11.52 -12.96 2.62
CA TYR A 42 10.17 -13.21 3.09
C TYR A 42 9.26 -13.58 1.92
N SER A 43 8.16 -14.26 2.21
CA SER A 43 7.12 -14.60 1.25
C SER A 43 5.76 -14.22 1.82
N LEU A 44 4.83 -13.89 0.93
CA LEU A 44 3.46 -13.53 1.28
C LEU A 44 2.56 -14.75 1.08
N THR A 45 1.77 -15.11 2.07
CA THR A 45 0.68 -16.08 1.92
C THR A 45 -0.46 -15.49 1.09
N GLU A 46 -1.41 -16.34 0.69
CA GLU A 46 -2.62 -15.93 -0.03
C GLU A 46 -3.46 -14.90 0.74
N GLY A 47 -3.38 -14.89 2.07
CA GLY A 47 -4.04 -13.91 2.96
C GLY A 47 -3.24 -12.65 3.25
N GLY A 48 -2.05 -12.48 2.66
CA GLY A 48 -1.19 -11.30 2.86
C GLY A 48 -0.35 -11.35 4.14
N THR A 49 -0.24 -12.49 4.82
CA THR A 49 0.67 -12.65 5.96
C THR A 49 2.10 -12.91 5.46
N LEU A 50 3.07 -12.21 6.07
CA LEU A 50 4.50 -12.36 5.78
C LEU A 50 5.07 -13.57 6.55
N TYR A 51 5.83 -14.42 5.88
CA TYR A 51 6.60 -15.49 6.52
C TYR A 51 8.02 -15.56 5.97
N GLU A 52 8.98 -15.92 6.81
CA GLU A 52 10.37 -16.06 6.39
C GLU A 52 10.56 -17.32 5.54
N ARG A 53 11.23 -17.18 4.40
CA ARG A 53 11.49 -18.29 3.49
C ARG A 53 12.60 -19.16 4.08
N LYS A 54 12.28 -20.39 4.52
CA LYS A 54 13.29 -21.38 4.93
C LYS A 54 14.31 -21.55 3.81
N ARG A 55 15.57 -21.17 4.07
CA ARG A 55 16.66 -21.40 3.12
C ARG A 55 16.93 -22.90 3.01
N PRO A 56 17.14 -23.46 1.81
CA PRO A 56 17.79 -24.76 1.70
C PRO A 56 19.22 -24.64 2.30
N PRO A 57 19.76 -25.71 2.91
CA PRO A 57 21.10 -25.66 3.49
C PRO A 57 22.14 -25.28 2.42
N MET A 58 22.87 -24.19 2.64
CA MET A 58 23.93 -23.72 1.75
C MET A 58 25.06 -24.75 1.72
N ARG A 59 25.37 -25.28 0.54
CA ARG A 59 26.68 -25.87 0.28
C ARG A 59 27.75 -24.77 0.35
N PRO A 60 28.92 -25.02 0.94
CA PRO A 60 29.96 -24.01 1.06
C PRO A 60 30.53 -23.69 -0.32
N ALA A 61 30.28 -22.48 -0.83
CA ALA A 61 30.87 -21.97 -2.06
C ALA A 61 31.85 -20.83 -1.73
N ALA A 62 32.98 -20.88 -2.41
CA ALA A 62 34.21 -20.18 -2.11
C ALA A 62 34.11 -18.64 -2.16
N ARG A 63 35.08 -18.05 -1.46
CA ARG A 63 35.32 -16.63 -1.21
C ARG A 63 35.49 -15.85 -2.53
N GLY A 64 34.53 -15.00 -2.84
CA GLY A 64 34.65 -13.95 -3.86
C GLY A 64 33.89 -12.71 -3.42
N LYS A 65 34.57 -11.79 -2.73
CA LYS A 65 34.01 -10.46 -2.41
C LYS A 65 34.15 -9.56 -3.63
N THR A 66 33.14 -9.57 -4.48
CA THR A 66 32.78 -8.40 -5.28
C THR A 66 31.47 -7.88 -4.71
N SER A 67 31.43 -6.60 -4.35
CA SER A 67 30.20 -5.90 -3.96
C SER A 67 29.33 -5.74 -5.20
N SER A 68 28.74 -6.84 -5.68
CA SER A 68 27.71 -6.77 -6.69
C SER A 68 26.50 -6.07 -6.07
N VAL A 69 25.99 -5.05 -6.76
CA VAL A 69 24.67 -4.48 -6.48
C VAL A 69 23.72 -5.67 -6.41
N LYS A 70 23.17 -5.95 -5.23
CA LYS A 70 22.31 -7.11 -5.00
C LYS A 70 21.03 -6.89 -5.80
N VAL A 71 20.99 -7.41 -7.03
CA VAL A 71 19.78 -7.41 -7.85
C VAL A 71 18.77 -8.31 -7.15
N GLU A 72 17.64 -7.73 -6.78
CA GLU A 72 16.58 -8.48 -6.10
C GLU A 72 16.04 -9.57 -7.04
N PRO A 73 15.94 -10.83 -6.58
CA PRO A 73 15.44 -11.92 -7.42
C PRO A 73 13.98 -11.70 -7.81
N LEU A 74 13.68 -12.02 -9.06
CA LEU A 74 12.33 -12.02 -9.60
C LEU A 74 11.55 -13.24 -9.08
N TYR A 75 10.22 -13.14 -9.09
CA TYR A 75 9.36 -14.26 -8.69
C TYR A 75 9.47 -15.43 -9.69
N THR A 76 9.69 -16.64 -9.17
CA THR A 76 9.82 -17.88 -9.97
C THR A 76 8.79 -18.95 -9.58
N GLY A 77 7.83 -18.61 -8.73
CA GLY A 77 6.80 -19.54 -8.28
C GLY A 77 5.67 -19.72 -9.28
N ARG A 78 4.61 -20.42 -8.86
CA ARG A 78 3.43 -20.65 -9.70
C ARG A 78 2.56 -19.39 -9.78
N MET A 79 2.04 -19.12 -10.96
CA MET A 79 1.10 -18.03 -11.18
C MET A 79 -0.20 -18.27 -10.39
N PRO A 80 -0.71 -17.30 -9.61
CA PRO A 80 -1.94 -17.50 -8.85
C PRO A 80 -3.16 -17.76 -9.73
N SER A 81 -3.97 -18.73 -9.34
CA SER A 81 -5.24 -19.11 -10.00
C SER A 81 -6.40 -18.18 -9.63
N ARG A 82 -6.17 -16.87 -9.71
CA ARG A 82 -7.18 -15.82 -9.43
C ARG A 82 -6.96 -14.61 -10.32
N ARG A 83 -7.94 -13.70 -10.32
CA ARG A 83 -7.78 -12.39 -10.95
C ARG A 83 -6.69 -11.59 -10.24
N LEU A 84 -5.82 -10.98 -11.04
CA LEU A 84 -4.71 -10.16 -10.57
C LEU A 84 -4.89 -8.71 -11.03
N LEU A 85 -4.53 -7.79 -10.15
CA LEU A 85 -4.30 -6.40 -10.52
C LEU A 85 -2.99 -6.29 -11.30
N PHE A 86 -2.83 -5.22 -12.09
CA PHE A 86 -1.70 -5.10 -13.01
C PHE A 86 -0.33 -5.21 -12.34
N GLY A 87 -0.10 -4.51 -11.22
CA GLY A 87 1.15 -4.65 -10.48
C GLY A 87 1.39 -6.07 -9.96
N GLN A 88 0.35 -6.75 -9.49
CA GLN A 88 0.45 -8.15 -9.03
C GLN A 88 0.81 -9.07 -10.19
N TYR A 89 0.18 -8.88 -11.35
CA TYR A 89 0.48 -9.64 -12.56
C TYR A 89 1.95 -9.47 -12.95
N LEU A 90 2.47 -8.24 -13.01
CA LEU A 90 3.87 -8.00 -13.35
C LEU A 90 4.83 -8.70 -12.39
N TYR A 91 4.51 -8.71 -11.09
CA TYR A 91 5.33 -9.41 -10.10
C TYR A 91 5.31 -10.92 -10.30
N TYR A 92 4.13 -11.53 -10.36
CA TYR A 92 4.01 -12.99 -10.50
C TYR A 92 4.45 -13.52 -11.87
N ALA A 93 4.39 -12.69 -12.92
CA ALA A 93 4.94 -13.00 -14.23
C ALA A 93 6.48 -12.81 -14.31
N GLY A 94 7.11 -12.32 -13.24
CA GLY A 94 8.56 -12.12 -13.18
C GLY A 94 9.05 -10.91 -13.98
N HIS A 95 8.20 -9.90 -14.21
CA HIS A 95 8.59 -8.66 -14.89
C HIS A 95 9.13 -7.59 -13.94
N VAL A 96 8.68 -7.61 -12.68
CA VAL A 96 9.16 -6.68 -11.65
C VAL A 96 9.44 -7.43 -10.36
N SER A 97 10.40 -6.94 -9.57
CA SER A 97 10.66 -7.47 -8.23
C SER A 97 9.60 -7.02 -7.24
N LEU A 98 9.60 -7.65 -6.05
CA LEU A 98 8.68 -7.28 -4.98
C LEU A 98 8.94 -5.85 -4.49
N SER A 99 10.20 -5.43 -4.31
CA SER A 99 10.53 -4.05 -3.95
C SER A 99 9.97 -3.07 -4.98
N THR A 100 10.14 -3.34 -6.26
CA THR A 100 9.62 -2.47 -7.34
C THR A 100 8.10 -2.38 -7.32
N LEU A 101 7.40 -3.50 -7.08
CA LEU A 101 5.94 -3.48 -6.89
C LEU A 101 5.53 -2.61 -5.68
N ILE A 102 6.20 -2.78 -4.54
CA ILE A 102 5.90 -1.99 -3.34
C ILE A 102 6.17 -0.50 -3.57
N LYS A 103 7.29 -0.14 -4.20
CA LYS A 103 7.60 1.25 -4.58
C LYS A 103 6.51 1.84 -5.47
N ALA A 104 6.06 1.09 -6.48
CA ALA A 104 4.97 1.52 -7.36
C ALA A 104 3.67 1.80 -6.60
N ILE A 105 3.29 0.92 -5.66
CA ILE A 105 2.09 1.08 -4.82
C ILE A 105 2.22 2.29 -3.90
N VAL A 106 3.37 2.47 -3.26
CA VAL A 106 3.65 3.62 -2.38
C VAL A 106 3.60 4.91 -3.18
N TRP A 107 4.27 4.97 -4.34
CA TRP A 107 4.22 6.09 -5.26
C TRP A 107 2.76 6.43 -5.62
N GLN A 108 1.98 5.44 -6.05
CA GLN A 108 0.59 5.66 -6.45
C GLN A 108 -0.27 6.19 -5.29
N ARG A 109 0.00 5.75 -4.05
CA ARG A 109 -0.72 6.19 -2.85
C ARG A 109 -0.36 7.61 -2.45
N LEU A 110 0.90 8.01 -2.56
CA LEU A 110 1.36 9.36 -2.23
C LEU A 110 0.75 10.42 -3.15
N GLN A 111 0.43 10.05 -4.40
CA GLN A 111 -0.25 10.93 -5.35
C GLN A 111 -1.76 11.09 -5.08
N ARG A 112 -2.33 10.38 -4.09
CA ARG A 112 -3.77 10.42 -3.80
C ARG A 112 -4.03 11.33 -2.59
N PRO A 113 -4.51 12.57 -2.79
CA PRO A 113 -4.89 13.43 -1.67
C PRO A 113 -6.02 12.79 -0.85
N SER A 114 -6.03 13.02 0.46
CA SER A 114 -7.10 12.51 1.33
C SER A 114 -8.43 13.22 1.03
N VAL A 115 -9.55 12.56 1.32
CA VAL A 115 -10.90 13.17 1.14
C VAL A 115 -11.01 14.47 1.92
N GLY A 116 -10.51 14.51 3.16
CA GLY A 116 -10.48 15.73 3.98
C GLY A 116 -9.64 16.84 3.36
N ALA A 117 -8.46 16.54 2.81
CA ALA A 117 -7.63 17.54 2.14
C ALA A 117 -8.33 18.14 0.91
N ILE A 118 -9.01 17.31 0.11
CA ILE A 118 -9.80 17.80 -1.04
C ILE A 118 -10.96 18.69 -0.54
N ALA A 119 -11.66 18.27 0.51
CA ALA A 119 -12.79 19.01 1.06
C ALA A 119 -12.38 20.39 1.60
N VAL A 120 -11.24 20.47 2.29
CA VAL A 120 -10.67 21.75 2.74
C VAL A 120 -10.27 22.61 1.56
N SER A 121 -9.63 22.04 0.53
CA SER A 121 -9.26 22.81 -0.67
C SER A 121 -10.45 23.38 -1.44
N TRP A 122 -11.64 22.79 -1.26
CA TRP A 122 -12.89 23.25 -1.86
C TRP A 122 -13.73 24.14 -0.93
N GLY A 123 -13.24 24.41 0.29
CA GLY A 123 -13.97 25.20 1.29
C GLY A 123 -15.20 24.49 1.86
N TRP A 124 -15.29 23.16 1.75
CA TRP A 124 -16.42 22.39 2.29
C TRP A 124 -16.22 21.91 3.72
N LEU A 125 -14.97 21.84 4.17
CA LEU A 125 -14.59 21.56 5.54
C LEU A 125 -13.51 22.55 5.98
N GLU A 126 -13.50 22.86 7.25
CA GLU A 126 -12.42 23.61 7.89
C GLU A 126 -11.53 22.68 8.73
N GLY A 127 -10.38 23.18 9.18
CA GLY A 127 -9.45 22.41 10.00
C GLY A 127 -10.11 21.88 11.29
N GLY A 128 -11.01 22.65 11.90
CA GLY A 128 -11.80 22.21 13.06
C GLY A 128 -12.69 21.01 12.74
N ASP A 129 -13.39 21.03 11.61
CA ASP A 129 -14.24 19.91 11.17
C ASP A 129 -13.42 18.63 10.99
N ILE A 130 -12.19 18.73 10.47
CA ILE A 130 -11.31 17.56 10.30
C ILE A 130 -11.02 16.89 11.64
N VAL A 131 -10.65 17.68 12.66
CA VAL A 131 -10.34 17.17 14.00
C VAL A 131 -11.58 16.52 14.63
N ASP A 132 -12.74 17.16 14.50
CA ASP A 132 -14.01 16.63 15.01
C ASP A 132 -14.37 15.30 14.34
N ILE A 133 -14.27 15.22 13.01
CA ILE A 133 -14.53 13.99 12.25
C ILE A 133 -13.58 12.89 12.69
N LEU A 134 -12.29 13.17 12.86
CA LEU A 134 -11.32 12.16 13.28
C LEU A 134 -11.57 11.67 14.71
N ARG A 135 -11.98 12.55 15.64
CA ARG A 135 -12.30 12.19 17.02
C ARG A 135 -13.56 11.35 17.13
N CYS A 136 -14.58 11.66 16.34
CA CYS A 136 -15.87 10.96 16.37
C CYS A 136 -15.94 9.73 15.45
N ARG A 137 -14.84 9.42 14.75
CA ARG A 137 -14.74 8.29 13.82
C ARG A 137 -14.73 6.97 14.59
N ARG A 138 -15.63 6.06 14.21
CA ARG A 138 -15.69 4.71 14.79
C ARG A 138 -14.60 3.82 14.21
N TYR A 139 -14.22 2.77 14.94
CA TYR A 139 -13.29 1.78 14.43
C TYR A 139 -13.82 1.15 13.13
N GLY A 140 -12.99 1.12 12.09
CA GLY A 140 -13.36 0.60 10.76
C GLY A 140 -14.18 1.54 9.86
N GLU A 141 -14.79 2.59 10.41
CA GLU A 141 -15.56 3.59 9.63
C GLU A 141 -14.60 4.38 8.73
N LYS A 142 -15.00 4.78 7.52
CA LYS A 142 -14.17 5.66 6.68
C LYS A 142 -14.37 7.13 7.04
N PHE A 143 -13.35 7.96 6.82
CA PHE A 143 -13.43 9.40 7.08
C PHE A 143 -14.68 10.05 6.45
N GLY A 144 -14.94 9.77 5.18
CA GLY A 144 -16.09 10.34 4.47
C GLY A 144 -17.45 9.85 4.99
N GLU A 145 -17.54 8.60 5.47
CA GLU A 145 -18.76 8.06 6.09
C GLU A 145 -19.03 8.75 7.43
N CYS A 146 -17.98 8.97 8.22
CA CYS A 146 -18.06 9.72 9.47
C CYS A 146 -18.47 11.19 9.22
N ALA A 147 -17.85 11.86 8.25
CA ALA A 147 -18.18 13.23 7.87
C ALA A 147 -19.64 13.38 7.42
N PHE A 148 -20.16 12.40 6.68
CA PHE A 148 -21.57 12.35 6.30
C PHE A 148 -22.49 12.15 7.51
N ARG A 149 -22.15 11.20 8.39
CA ARG A 149 -22.91 10.92 9.61
C ARG A 149 -22.98 12.11 10.57
N LEU A 150 -21.91 12.91 10.66
CA LEU A 150 -21.85 14.12 11.47
C LEU A 150 -22.51 15.34 10.81
N GLY A 151 -23.09 15.19 9.62
CA GLY A 151 -23.71 16.29 8.87
C GLY A 151 -22.73 17.32 8.31
N ARG A 152 -21.41 17.05 8.38
CA ARG A 152 -20.36 17.95 7.88
C ARG A 152 -20.24 17.91 6.36
N LEU A 153 -20.63 16.79 5.74
CA LEU A 153 -20.70 16.64 4.29
C LEU A 153 -22.05 16.05 3.89
N SER A 154 -22.65 16.58 2.83
CA SER A 154 -23.79 15.93 2.17
C SER A 154 -23.34 14.72 1.34
N ARG A 155 -24.30 13.86 0.99
CA ARG A 155 -24.05 12.68 0.13
C ARG A 155 -23.49 13.09 -1.24
N TYR A 156 -23.99 14.20 -1.79
CA TYR A 156 -23.51 14.78 -3.05
C TYR A 156 -22.05 15.25 -2.93
N GLN A 157 -21.72 16.02 -1.90
CA GLN A 157 -20.34 16.48 -1.65
C GLN A 157 -19.39 15.30 -1.50
N LEU A 158 -19.76 14.29 -0.70
CA LEU A 158 -18.94 13.09 -0.54
C LEU A 158 -18.70 12.36 -1.87
N ALA A 159 -19.73 12.19 -2.70
CA ALA A 159 -19.59 11.57 -4.02
C ALA A 159 -18.60 12.35 -4.91
N ARG A 160 -18.71 13.69 -4.93
CA ARG A 160 -17.81 14.57 -5.70
C ARG A 160 -16.36 14.50 -5.21
N LEU A 161 -16.13 14.44 -3.91
CA LEU A 161 -14.79 14.28 -3.33
C LEU A 161 -14.18 12.94 -3.72
N LEU A 162 -14.94 11.85 -3.65
CA LEU A 162 -14.48 10.51 -4.03
C LEU A 162 -14.18 10.42 -5.53
N GLU A 163 -15.01 11.06 -6.36
CA GLU A 163 -14.77 11.15 -7.80
C GLU A 163 -13.47 11.92 -8.09
N LYS A 164 -13.29 13.10 -7.49
CA LYS A 164 -12.04 13.86 -7.64
C LYS A 164 -10.83 13.05 -7.18
N GLN A 165 -10.94 12.39 -6.04
CA GLN A 165 -9.86 11.57 -5.50
C GLN A 165 -9.48 10.42 -6.46
N LYS A 166 -10.47 9.80 -7.09
CA LYS A 166 -10.28 8.75 -8.10
C LYS A 166 -9.63 9.30 -9.37
N GLN A 167 -10.01 10.49 -9.82
CA GLN A 167 -9.45 11.13 -11.02
C GLN A 167 -7.99 11.58 -10.83
N VAL A 168 -7.65 12.06 -9.63
CA VAL A 168 -6.29 12.55 -9.33
C VAL A 168 -5.30 11.40 -9.18
N GLN A 169 -5.74 10.24 -8.68
CA GLN A 169 -4.84 9.11 -8.47
C GLN A 169 -4.34 8.56 -9.83
N PRO A 170 -3.02 8.60 -10.10
CA PRO A 170 -2.49 8.08 -11.35
C PRO A 170 -2.63 6.56 -11.41
N LEU A 171 -2.67 6.01 -12.63
CA LEU A 171 -2.60 4.56 -12.83
C LEU A 171 -1.19 4.06 -12.46
N ILE A 172 -1.12 2.90 -11.80
CA ILE A 172 0.17 2.29 -11.41
C ILE A 172 1.10 2.04 -12.61
N GLY A 173 0.55 1.86 -13.81
CA GLY A 173 1.30 1.75 -15.07
C GLY A 173 2.22 2.94 -15.34
N LYS A 174 1.81 4.15 -14.92
CA LYS A 174 2.57 5.38 -15.13
C LYS A 174 3.92 5.36 -14.40
N TYR A 175 3.96 4.79 -13.19
CA TYR A 175 5.21 4.60 -12.44
C TYR A 175 6.24 3.82 -13.24
N PHE A 176 5.84 2.71 -13.86
CA PHE A 176 6.76 1.85 -14.61
C PHE A 176 7.30 2.51 -15.88
N LEU A 177 6.55 3.46 -16.46
CA LEU A 177 7.01 4.27 -17.59
C LEU A 177 8.00 5.35 -17.13
N GLU A 178 7.65 6.10 -16.08
CA GLU A 178 8.47 7.22 -15.58
C GLU A 178 9.83 6.75 -15.04
N GLU A 179 9.86 5.59 -14.37
CA GLU A 179 11.10 4.99 -13.88
C GLU A 179 11.86 4.18 -14.95
N ASN A 180 11.41 4.22 -16.21
CA ASN A 180 11.97 3.46 -17.34
C ASN A 180 12.08 1.94 -17.08
N ILE A 181 11.18 1.38 -16.25
CA ILE A 181 11.14 -0.05 -15.93
C ILE A 181 10.50 -0.83 -17.09
N LEU A 182 9.51 -0.24 -17.75
CA LEU A 182 8.83 -0.81 -18.93
C LEU A 182 8.73 0.26 -20.01
N SER A 183 8.88 -0.14 -21.27
CA SER A 183 8.51 0.70 -22.41
C SER A 183 6.99 0.78 -22.55
N SER A 184 6.48 1.78 -23.30
CA SER A 184 5.05 1.90 -23.60
C SER A 184 4.50 0.67 -24.33
N VAL A 185 5.28 0.11 -25.25
CA VAL A 185 4.95 -1.10 -26.03
C VAL A 185 4.89 -2.31 -25.10
N ASP A 186 5.89 -2.48 -24.23
CA ASP A 186 5.92 -3.58 -23.26
C ASP A 186 4.76 -3.48 -22.28
N LEU A 187 4.50 -2.29 -21.75
CA LEU A 187 3.38 -2.05 -20.84
C LEU A 187 2.05 -2.50 -21.46
N PHE A 188 1.79 -2.10 -22.71
CA PHE A 188 0.57 -2.49 -23.41
C PHE A 188 0.48 -4.01 -23.60
N LYS A 189 1.57 -4.65 -24.02
CA LYS A 189 1.65 -6.11 -24.14
C LYS A 189 1.32 -6.79 -22.80
N ARG A 190 1.90 -6.34 -21.70
CA ARG A 190 1.64 -6.91 -20.36
C ARG A 190 0.20 -6.69 -19.88
N ILE A 191 -0.43 -5.58 -20.26
CA ILE A 191 -1.84 -5.35 -19.96
C ILE A 191 -2.72 -6.36 -20.70
N VAL A 192 -2.42 -6.64 -21.97
CA VAL A 192 -3.14 -7.65 -22.76
C VAL A 192 -2.94 -9.05 -22.15
N ASP A 193 -1.70 -9.43 -21.85
CA ASP A 193 -1.39 -10.72 -21.23
C ASP A 193 -2.13 -10.90 -19.88
N MET A 194 -2.15 -9.86 -19.04
CA MET A 194 -2.91 -9.85 -17.79
C MET A 194 -4.41 -10.03 -18.04
N LYS A 195 -4.99 -9.30 -19.01
CA LYS A 195 -6.42 -9.43 -19.34
C LYS A 195 -6.75 -10.86 -19.77
N MET A 196 -5.88 -11.50 -20.56
CA MET A 196 -6.05 -12.89 -20.97
C MET A 196 -5.94 -13.88 -19.80
N HIS A 197 -5.02 -13.65 -18.86
CA HIS A 197 -4.97 -14.40 -17.60
C HIS A 197 -6.27 -14.24 -16.81
N ASN A 198 -6.71 -13.01 -16.59
CA ASN A 198 -7.90 -12.70 -15.79
C ASN A 198 -9.20 -13.23 -16.39
N LYS A 199 -9.31 -13.36 -17.72
CA LYS A 199 -10.48 -13.96 -18.39
C LYS A 199 -10.73 -15.42 -17.97
N LYS A 200 -9.69 -16.17 -17.59
CA LYS A 200 -9.82 -17.56 -17.13
C LYS A 200 -10.53 -17.70 -15.78
N PHE A 201 -10.65 -16.59 -15.03
CA PHE A 201 -11.20 -16.54 -13.67
C PHE A 201 -12.41 -15.62 -13.58
N TRP A 202 -13.21 -15.53 -14.65
CA TRP A 202 -14.47 -14.80 -14.63
C TRP A 202 -15.52 -15.63 -13.90
N THR A 203 -15.86 -15.24 -12.69
CA THR A 203 -17.07 -15.71 -12.00
C THR A 203 -18.24 -14.81 -12.38
N TYR A 204 -19.37 -15.44 -12.75
CA TYR A 204 -20.68 -14.80 -12.96
C TYR A 204 -21.21 -14.20 -11.67
#